data_AF-A0A8T0WX30-F1
#
_entry.id   AF-A0A8T0WX30-F1
#
_cell.length_a   1.000
_cell.length_b   1.000
_cell.length_c   1.000
_cell.angle_alpha   90.00
_cell.angle_beta   90.00
_cell.angle_gamma   90.00
#
_symmetry.space_group_name_H-M   'P 1'
#
loop_
_entity.id
_entity.type
_entity.pdbx_description
1 polymer ?
#
loop_
_entity_poly.entity_id
_entity_poly.type
_entity_poly.pdbx_seq_one_letter_code
_entity_poly.pdbx_strand_id
1 'polypeptide(L)'
;MPAAPRSVKEMAAAEVVLAAMLLSSAAVAAAQHDYGDALHKCILFFEGQRSGRLPPDQRVRWRRDSGLHDGAAAGVDLTGGYYDAGDNVKFGFPMAFTATLMSWGLIDFGRSFGPHKEEARKAVRWATDYLMKATARPNTVYVQVGDAFRDHACWERPEDMDTPRTVYKVDPSHPGSDVAAETAAALAAASIVFRDSDPAYSKRLLDRAVAVFAFADKHRGPYSSSLHAAVCPCYCDYSGYQDELLWGAAWLHKASRRREYREYIKRNEVVLGASDAINEFGWDNKHAGINVLISKEVLMGKDEYFQSFRVNADNFMCTLLPGISNHPQIQYSPGGLLFKVGSSNMQHVTQLSFLLLAYSNYLSHAGGRVSCGSSSASPAQLRRVAKRQVGYILGDNPLRMSYMVGYGARFPRRIHHRASSLPSVAAHPARIGCKAGAAYYASPAPNPNLLVGAVVGGPSDASDAFPDARAVFEQSEPTTYINAPLMGLLAYFSAHPNPAESGGD
;
A
#
# COMPACT_ATOMS: atom_id res chain seq x y z
N MET A 1 47.18 51.20 24.04
CA MET A 1 47.91 50.00 23.60
C MET A 1 47.44 49.66 22.18
N PRO A 2 48.27 49.80 21.14
CA PRO A 2 47.91 49.37 19.80
C PRO A 2 48.13 47.85 19.66
N ALA A 3 47.18 47.13 19.08
CA ALA A 3 47.31 45.72 18.78
C ALA A 3 48.23 45.52 17.56
N ALA A 4 49.17 44.56 17.67
CA ALA A 4 50.15 44.21 16.66
C ALA A 4 49.52 43.62 15.38
N PRO A 5 50.16 43.76 14.20
CA PRO A 5 49.64 43.21 12.96
C PRO A 5 49.82 41.69 12.91
N ARG A 6 48.76 40.96 12.51
CA ARG A 6 48.82 39.51 12.27
C ARG A 6 49.79 39.18 11.14
N SER A 7 50.55 38.11 11.31
CA SER A 7 51.61 37.72 10.38
C SER A 7 51.05 37.17 9.07
N VAL A 8 51.73 37.47 7.97
CA VAL A 8 51.41 37.06 6.58
C VAL A 8 51.27 35.53 6.41
N LYS A 9 51.75 34.72 7.35
CA LYS A 9 51.62 33.25 7.32
C LYS A 9 50.21 32.75 7.67
N GLU A 10 49.39 33.50 8.39
CA GLU A 10 48.02 33.09 8.73
C GLU A 10 47.02 33.33 7.58
N MET A 11 47.30 34.29 6.68
CA MET A 11 46.43 34.54 5.52
C MET A 11 46.59 33.49 4.42
N ALA A 12 47.79 32.95 4.20
CA ALA A 12 48.03 31.94 3.17
C ALA A 12 47.41 30.57 3.50
N ALA A 13 47.30 30.22 4.79
CA ALA A 13 46.63 28.98 5.22
C ALA A 13 45.10 29.07 5.11
N ALA A 14 44.53 30.27 5.28
CA ALA A 14 43.09 30.49 5.15
C ALA A 14 42.61 30.40 3.69
N GLU A 15 43.40 30.85 2.72
CA GLU A 15 43.04 30.78 1.29
C GLU A 15 43.12 29.35 0.71
N VAL A 16 44.07 28.52 1.17
CA VAL A 16 44.17 27.11 0.73
C VAL A 16 43.02 26.26 1.31
N VAL A 17 42.57 26.56 2.53
CA VAL A 17 41.41 25.88 3.14
C VAL A 17 40.11 26.33 2.49
N LEU A 18 39.99 27.60 2.08
CA LEU A 18 38.81 28.10 1.37
C LEU A 18 38.72 27.52 -0.06
N ALA A 19 39.85 27.36 -0.76
CA ALA A 19 39.90 26.72 -2.07
C ALA A 19 39.60 25.20 -2.01
N ALA A 20 40.01 24.51 -0.95
CA ALA A 20 39.67 23.10 -0.73
C ALA A 20 38.21 22.88 -0.28
N MET A 21 37.58 23.86 0.39
CA MET A 21 36.15 23.82 0.73
C MET A 21 35.22 24.23 -0.43
N LEU A 22 35.74 24.88 -1.46
CA LEU A 22 34.99 25.27 -2.67
C LEU A 22 35.00 24.20 -3.79
N LEU A 23 35.71 23.08 -3.60
CA LEU A 23 35.81 21.99 -4.59
C LEU A 23 35.04 20.70 -4.20
N SER A 24 34.25 20.72 -3.12
CA SER A 24 33.41 19.58 -2.70
C SER A 24 31.90 19.81 -2.85
N SER A 25 31.48 20.93 -3.43
CA SER A 25 30.08 21.16 -3.85
C SER A 25 29.80 20.71 -5.28
N ALA A 26 30.39 19.58 -5.70
CA ALA A 26 29.77 18.79 -6.74
C ALA A 26 28.48 18.22 -6.14
N ALA A 27 27.39 18.99 -6.26
CA ALA A 27 26.06 18.42 -6.22
C ALA A 27 26.06 17.31 -7.28
N VAL A 28 26.29 16.08 -6.84
CA VAL A 28 25.93 14.91 -7.63
C VAL A 28 24.44 15.06 -7.82
N ALA A 29 24.03 15.59 -8.96
CA ALA A 29 22.66 15.53 -9.40
C ALA A 29 22.32 14.04 -9.35
N ALA A 30 21.58 13.63 -8.31
CA ALA A 30 21.08 12.27 -8.23
C ALA A 30 20.32 12.06 -9.55
N ALA A 31 20.76 11.07 -10.34
CA ALA A 31 20.09 10.75 -11.58
C ALA A 31 18.61 10.57 -11.27
N GLN A 32 17.77 11.33 -11.97
CA GLN A 32 16.34 11.32 -11.72
C GLN A 32 15.81 9.91 -11.97
N HIS A 33 15.16 9.33 -10.95
CA HIS A 33 14.50 8.03 -11.07
C HIS A 33 13.48 8.02 -12.22
N ASP A 34 13.47 6.93 -12.99
CA ASP A 34 12.43 6.69 -13.99
C ASP A 34 11.17 6.16 -13.30
N TYR A 35 10.33 7.07 -12.82
CA TYR A 35 9.08 6.72 -12.15
C TYR A 35 8.08 6.05 -13.09
N GLY A 36 8.18 6.25 -14.41
CA GLY A 36 7.33 5.60 -15.40
C GLY A 36 7.65 4.10 -15.50
N ASP A 37 8.93 3.78 -15.61
CA ASP A 37 9.42 2.39 -15.55
C ASP A 37 9.09 1.73 -14.20
N ALA A 38 9.32 2.43 -13.09
CA ALA A 38 8.94 1.92 -11.76
C ALA A 38 7.42 1.66 -11.64
N LEU A 39 6.57 2.53 -12.22
CA LEU A 39 5.12 2.33 -12.26
C LEU A 39 4.75 1.08 -13.05
N HIS A 40 5.32 0.91 -14.25
CA HIS A 40 5.08 -0.28 -15.06
C HIS A 40 5.45 -1.56 -14.31
N LYS A 41 6.62 -1.56 -13.66
CA LYS A 41 7.08 -2.68 -12.83
C LYS A 41 6.15 -2.93 -11.64
N CYS A 42 5.74 -1.87 -10.94
CA CYS A 42 4.78 -1.98 -9.83
C CYS A 42 3.47 -2.67 -10.27
N ILE A 43 2.98 -2.42 -11.48
CA ILE A 43 1.80 -3.10 -12.04
C ILE A 43 2.10 -4.58 -12.39
N LEU A 44 3.29 -4.88 -12.93
CA LEU A 44 3.71 -6.26 -13.21
C LEU A 44 3.76 -7.14 -11.95
N PHE A 45 4.12 -6.56 -10.78
CA PHE A 45 4.07 -7.29 -9.52
C PHE A 45 2.68 -7.88 -9.25
N PHE A 46 1.60 -7.11 -9.47
CA PHE A 46 0.25 -7.61 -9.29
C PHE A 46 -0.10 -8.74 -10.26
N GLU A 47 0.40 -8.72 -11.50
CA GLU A 47 0.27 -9.89 -12.39
C GLU A 47 0.98 -11.13 -11.85
N GLY A 48 2.10 -10.93 -11.15
CA GLY A 48 2.84 -11.96 -10.43
C GLY A 48 2.13 -12.51 -9.19
N GLN A 49 1.14 -11.79 -8.63
CA GLN A 49 0.31 -12.22 -7.50
C GLN A 49 -1.02 -12.88 -7.90
N ARG A 50 -1.42 -12.87 -9.18
CA ARG A 50 -2.74 -13.36 -9.62
C ARG A 50 -2.96 -14.83 -9.24
N SER A 51 -4.04 -15.16 -8.53
CA SER A 51 -4.55 -16.54 -8.37
C SER A 51 -5.66 -16.81 -9.40
N GLY A 52 -6.00 -18.07 -9.67
CA GLY A 52 -7.03 -18.47 -10.64
C GLY A 52 -6.47 -18.71 -12.04
N ARG A 53 -7.37 -18.68 -13.02
CA ARG A 53 -7.04 -18.82 -14.45
C ARG A 53 -6.49 -17.50 -14.97
N LEU A 54 -5.24 -17.50 -15.44
CA LEU A 54 -4.56 -16.31 -15.94
C LEU A 54 -5.09 -15.92 -17.33
N PRO A 55 -5.15 -14.61 -17.64
CA PRO A 55 -5.63 -14.16 -18.94
C PRO A 55 -4.58 -14.41 -20.03
N PRO A 56 -4.97 -14.55 -21.31
CA PRO A 56 -4.03 -14.79 -22.42
C PRO A 56 -2.93 -13.71 -22.54
N ASP A 57 -3.26 -12.46 -22.19
CA ASP A 57 -2.37 -11.30 -22.21
C ASP A 57 -1.49 -11.16 -20.95
N GLN A 58 -1.46 -12.15 -20.04
CA GLN A 58 -0.58 -12.20 -18.87
C GLN A 58 0.90 -11.98 -19.27
N ARG A 59 1.57 -10.97 -18.72
CA ARG A 59 2.96 -10.63 -19.05
C ARG A 59 3.98 -11.38 -18.21
N VAL A 60 3.64 -11.71 -16.97
CA VAL A 60 4.49 -12.52 -16.07
C VAL A 60 4.36 -14.01 -16.46
N ARG A 61 5.16 -14.45 -17.43
CA ARG A 61 5.04 -15.77 -18.09
C ARG A 61 5.52 -16.98 -17.28
N TRP A 62 6.25 -16.76 -16.20
CA TRP A 62 6.68 -17.83 -15.29
C TRP A 62 5.57 -18.27 -14.32
N ARG A 63 4.51 -17.48 -14.15
CA ARG A 63 3.26 -17.86 -13.47
C ARG A 63 2.34 -18.66 -14.40
N ARG A 64 1.55 -19.59 -13.84
CA ARG A 64 0.48 -20.29 -14.55
C ARG A 64 -0.81 -20.32 -13.72
N ASP A 65 -1.84 -20.93 -14.30
CA ASP A 65 -3.13 -21.15 -13.66
C ASP A 65 -2.96 -21.91 -12.34
N SER A 66 -3.60 -21.43 -11.28
CA SER A 66 -3.49 -22.00 -9.92
C SER A 66 -4.78 -21.75 -9.13
N GLY A 67 -5.02 -22.48 -8.03
CA GLY A 67 -6.23 -22.28 -7.21
C GLY A 67 -7.54 -22.45 -7.98
N LEU A 68 -7.57 -23.36 -8.97
CA LEU A 68 -8.69 -23.51 -9.91
C LEU A 68 -9.94 -24.15 -9.30
N HIS A 69 -9.84 -24.64 -8.06
CA HIS A 69 -10.93 -25.27 -7.33
C HIS A 69 -11.33 -24.48 -6.07
N ASP A 70 -10.83 -23.26 -5.92
CA ASP A 70 -11.15 -22.37 -4.80
C ASP A 70 -12.66 -22.18 -4.69
N GLY A 71 -13.22 -22.49 -3.52
CA GLY A 71 -14.66 -22.37 -3.28
C GLY A 71 -15.49 -23.64 -3.55
N ALA A 72 -14.96 -24.60 -4.32
CA ALA A 72 -15.75 -25.74 -4.79
C ALA A 72 -16.36 -26.57 -3.64
N ALA A 73 -15.59 -26.83 -2.58
CA ALA A 73 -16.06 -27.55 -1.39
C ALA A 73 -17.18 -26.80 -0.62
N ALA A 74 -17.27 -25.47 -0.78
CA ALA A 74 -18.32 -24.64 -0.20
C ALA A 74 -19.47 -24.35 -1.19
N GLY A 75 -19.46 -24.98 -2.37
CA GLY A 75 -20.48 -24.78 -3.41
C GLY A 75 -20.50 -23.35 -3.98
N VAL A 76 -19.33 -22.72 -4.11
CA VAL A 76 -19.16 -21.39 -4.71
C VAL A 76 -17.94 -21.35 -5.63
N ASP A 77 -17.91 -20.42 -6.57
CA ASP A 77 -16.69 -20.10 -7.31
C ASP A 77 -15.96 -18.97 -6.59
N LEU A 78 -14.81 -19.28 -6.01
CA LEU A 78 -13.89 -18.31 -5.43
C LEU A 78 -12.56 -18.29 -6.19
N THR A 79 -12.49 -18.76 -7.44
CA THR A 79 -11.28 -18.64 -8.26
C THR A 79 -10.98 -17.17 -8.63
N GLY A 80 -9.71 -16.82 -8.79
CA GLY A 80 -9.27 -15.44 -9.03
C GLY A 80 -8.69 -14.77 -7.79
N GLY A 81 -8.57 -13.45 -7.83
CA GLY A 81 -8.02 -12.64 -6.73
C GLY A 81 -6.50 -12.68 -6.69
N TYR A 82 -5.92 -12.11 -5.64
CA TYR A 82 -4.47 -12.09 -5.44
C TYR A 82 -4.05 -13.01 -4.30
N TYR A 83 -2.92 -13.69 -4.45
CA TYR A 83 -2.18 -14.17 -3.28
C TYR A 83 -1.62 -12.96 -2.53
N ASP A 84 -1.65 -13.04 -1.21
CA ASP A 84 -1.42 -11.88 -0.34
C ASP A 84 0.03 -11.39 -0.35
N ALA A 85 0.98 -12.33 -0.20
CA ALA A 85 2.38 -12.02 -0.01
C ALA A 85 3.29 -13.03 -0.73
N GLY A 86 4.22 -13.66 -0.01
CA GLY A 86 5.03 -14.77 -0.50
C GLY A 86 4.34 -16.13 -0.48
N ASP A 87 3.10 -16.17 0.01
CA ASP A 87 2.27 -17.34 0.23
C ASP A 87 1.22 -17.59 -0.85
N ASN A 88 0.41 -18.64 -0.66
CA ASN A 88 -0.67 -18.95 -1.59
C ASN A 88 -2.06 -18.80 -0.93
N VAL A 89 -2.14 -18.08 0.19
CA VAL A 89 -3.41 -17.77 0.85
C VAL A 89 -4.01 -16.52 0.21
N LYS A 90 -5.34 -16.48 0.15
CA LYS A 90 -6.09 -15.29 -0.23
C LYS A 90 -6.73 -14.70 1.00
N PHE A 91 -6.05 -13.77 1.65
CA PHE A 91 -6.60 -13.01 2.77
C PHE A 91 -7.45 -11.85 2.25
N GLY A 92 -8.75 -11.89 2.54
CA GLY A 92 -9.73 -10.94 2.00
C GLY A 92 -9.57 -9.53 2.55
N PHE A 93 -9.17 -9.39 3.83
CA PHE A 93 -9.03 -8.08 4.47
C PHE A 93 -7.91 -7.22 3.85
N PRO A 94 -6.63 -7.67 3.81
CA PRO A 94 -5.57 -6.93 3.13
C PRO A 94 -5.78 -6.83 1.60
N MET A 95 -6.44 -7.80 0.97
CA MET A 95 -6.76 -7.72 -0.46
C MET A 95 -7.80 -6.63 -0.77
N ALA A 96 -8.82 -6.48 0.07
CA ALA A 96 -9.78 -5.40 -0.04
C ALA A 96 -9.09 -4.04 0.16
N PHE A 97 -8.25 -3.90 1.19
CA PHE A 97 -7.45 -2.69 1.40
C PHE A 97 -6.53 -2.35 0.21
N THR A 98 -5.87 -3.36 -0.35
CA THR A 98 -5.08 -3.24 -1.58
C THR A 98 -5.92 -2.66 -2.73
N ALA A 99 -7.12 -3.21 -2.96
CA ALA A 99 -8.03 -2.76 -4.01
C ALA A 99 -8.52 -1.32 -3.78
N THR A 100 -8.78 -0.94 -2.52
CA THR A 100 -9.13 0.44 -2.15
C THR A 100 -7.99 1.40 -2.47
N LEU A 101 -6.75 1.10 -2.10
CA LEU A 101 -5.59 1.97 -2.37
C LEU A 101 -5.23 2.09 -3.85
N MET A 102 -5.26 0.99 -4.61
CA MET A 102 -5.08 1.06 -6.07
C MET A 102 -6.16 1.96 -6.70
N SER A 103 -7.41 1.83 -6.24
CA SER A 103 -8.52 2.64 -6.73
C SER A 103 -8.36 4.11 -6.33
N TRP A 104 -7.96 4.40 -5.09
CA TRP A 104 -7.72 5.77 -4.63
C TRP A 104 -6.62 6.45 -5.47
N GLY A 105 -5.51 5.75 -5.73
CA GLY A 105 -4.46 6.26 -6.63
C GLY A 105 -4.98 6.63 -8.02
N LEU A 106 -5.81 5.78 -8.63
CA LEU A 106 -6.44 6.07 -9.94
C LEU A 106 -7.46 7.20 -9.88
N ILE A 107 -8.16 7.39 -8.76
CA ILE A 107 -9.15 8.46 -8.58
C ILE A 107 -8.47 9.82 -8.47
N ASP A 108 -7.42 9.93 -7.66
CA ASP A 108 -6.77 11.21 -7.41
C ASP A 108 -5.71 11.56 -8.45
N PHE A 109 -5.04 10.56 -9.02
CA PHE A 109 -3.91 10.75 -9.93
C PHE A 109 -4.14 10.13 -11.31
N GLY A 110 -5.37 9.77 -11.67
CA GLY A 110 -5.69 9.04 -12.90
C GLY A 110 -5.29 9.71 -14.22
N ARG A 111 -4.96 11.00 -14.23
CA ARG A 111 -4.35 11.70 -15.39
C ARG A 111 -2.84 11.45 -15.49
N SER A 112 -2.18 11.24 -14.36
CA SER A 112 -0.73 11.04 -14.25
C SER A 112 -0.27 9.62 -14.60
N PHE A 113 -1.18 8.65 -14.70
CA PHE A 113 -0.84 7.28 -15.09
C PHE A 113 -0.40 7.13 -16.56
N GLY A 114 -0.70 8.11 -17.41
CA GLY A 114 -0.33 8.09 -18.83
C GLY A 114 -0.69 6.76 -19.52
N PRO A 115 0.24 6.10 -20.21
CA PRO A 115 -0.02 4.84 -20.93
C PRO A 115 -0.34 3.65 -20.01
N HIS A 116 0.03 3.71 -18.72
CA HIS A 116 -0.17 2.60 -17.78
C HIS A 116 -1.56 2.58 -17.13
N LYS A 117 -2.42 3.56 -17.46
CA LYS A 117 -3.76 3.69 -16.85
C LYS A 117 -4.62 2.45 -17.02
N GLU A 118 -4.66 1.86 -18.22
CA GLU A 118 -5.47 0.67 -18.47
C GLU A 118 -4.88 -0.58 -17.80
N GLU A 119 -3.56 -0.67 -17.68
CA GLU A 119 -2.90 -1.76 -16.97
C GLU A 119 -3.21 -1.71 -15.46
N ALA A 120 -3.19 -0.50 -14.87
CA ALA A 120 -3.61 -0.27 -13.49
C ALA A 120 -5.11 -0.55 -13.27
N ARG A 121 -5.97 -0.17 -14.22
CA ARG A 121 -7.40 -0.54 -14.19
C ARG A 121 -7.60 -2.04 -14.23
N LYS A 122 -6.85 -2.78 -15.05
CA LYS A 122 -6.88 -4.26 -15.06
C LYS A 122 -6.46 -4.84 -13.70
N ALA A 123 -5.48 -4.24 -13.02
CA ALA A 123 -5.07 -4.67 -11.68
C ALA A 123 -6.19 -4.48 -10.64
N VAL A 124 -6.91 -3.35 -10.66
CA VAL A 124 -8.11 -3.12 -9.81
C VAL A 124 -9.23 -4.09 -10.16
N ARG A 125 -9.48 -4.30 -11.46
CA ARG A 125 -10.53 -5.23 -11.91
C ARG A 125 -10.28 -6.65 -11.40
N TRP A 126 -9.04 -7.13 -11.44
CA TRP A 126 -8.71 -8.47 -10.96
C TRP A 126 -9.07 -8.70 -9.48
N ALA A 127 -8.79 -7.70 -8.63
CA ALA A 127 -9.19 -7.77 -7.22
C ALA A 127 -10.72 -7.72 -7.07
N THR A 128 -11.37 -6.78 -7.76
CA THR A 128 -12.80 -6.54 -7.60
C THR A 128 -13.68 -7.64 -8.20
N ASP A 129 -13.25 -8.29 -9.27
CA ASP A 129 -13.92 -9.48 -9.81
C ASP A 129 -13.96 -10.60 -8.75
N TYR A 130 -12.87 -10.79 -8.00
CA TYR A 130 -12.84 -11.72 -6.88
C TYR A 130 -13.71 -11.26 -5.70
N LEU A 131 -13.62 -9.99 -5.29
CA LEU A 131 -14.46 -9.46 -4.19
C LEU A 131 -15.96 -9.55 -4.52
N MET A 132 -16.35 -9.41 -5.79
CA MET A 132 -17.72 -9.63 -6.27
C MET A 132 -18.15 -11.10 -6.16
N LYS A 133 -17.24 -12.07 -6.36
CA LYS A 133 -17.52 -13.48 -6.07
C LYS A 133 -17.61 -13.75 -4.57
N ALA A 134 -16.67 -13.21 -3.80
CA ALA A 134 -16.58 -13.36 -2.34
C ALA A 134 -17.78 -12.77 -1.58
N THR A 135 -18.55 -11.88 -2.22
CA THR A 135 -19.75 -11.26 -1.64
C THR A 135 -21.03 -11.64 -2.39
N ALA A 136 -20.99 -12.65 -3.25
CA ALA A 136 -22.10 -13.00 -4.14
C ALA A 136 -23.34 -13.53 -3.41
N ARG A 137 -23.14 -14.17 -2.24
CA ARG A 137 -24.22 -14.64 -1.40
C ARG A 137 -24.68 -13.52 -0.47
N PRO A 138 -25.99 -13.20 -0.40
CA PRO A 138 -26.50 -12.17 0.51
C PRO A 138 -26.10 -12.42 1.96
N ASN A 139 -25.72 -11.35 2.68
CA ASN A 139 -25.29 -11.41 4.08
C ASN A 139 -24.16 -12.44 4.34
N THR A 140 -23.29 -12.67 3.37
CA THR A 140 -22.12 -13.53 3.54
C THR A 140 -20.94 -12.90 2.83
N VAL A 141 -19.82 -12.80 3.52
CA VAL A 141 -18.54 -12.39 2.94
C VAL A 141 -17.56 -13.53 3.12
N TYR A 142 -17.03 -14.06 2.03
CA TYR A 142 -15.95 -15.04 2.05
C TYR A 142 -14.63 -14.29 2.24
N VAL A 143 -14.01 -14.47 3.40
CA VAL A 143 -12.90 -13.64 3.88
C VAL A 143 -11.54 -14.28 3.70
N GLN A 144 -11.48 -15.60 3.48
CA GLN A 144 -10.21 -16.29 3.27
C GLN A 144 -10.40 -17.58 2.46
N VAL A 145 -9.44 -17.85 1.57
CA VAL A 145 -9.29 -19.16 0.91
C VAL A 145 -7.87 -19.65 1.09
N GLY A 146 -7.73 -20.81 1.75
CA GLY A 146 -6.44 -21.35 2.20
C GLY A 146 -6.39 -21.46 3.72
N ASP A 147 -5.98 -22.63 4.22
CA ASP A 147 -5.55 -22.76 5.62
C ASP A 147 -4.14 -22.18 5.75
N ALA A 148 -4.01 -21.06 6.47
CA ALA A 148 -2.76 -20.33 6.57
C ALA A 148 -1.64 -21.17 7.20
N PHE A 149 -1.92 -21.92 8.27
CA PHE A 149 -0.91 -22.74 8.94
C PHE A 149 -0.42 -23.88 8.05
N ARG A 150 -1.33 -24.51 7.28
CA ARG A 150 -0.95 -25.58 6.34
C ARG A 150 -0.20 -25.03 5.13
N ASP A 151 -0.62 -23.89 4.58
CA ASP A 151 0.09 -23.22 3.49
C ASP A 151 1.49 -22.74 3.91
N HIS A 152 1.61 -22.18 5.12
CA HIS A 152 2.86 -21.69 5.69
C HIS A 152 3.80 -22.80 6.14
N ALA A 153 3.27 -24.00 6.43
CA ALA A 153 4.09 -25.19 6.64
C ALA A 153 4.70 -25.74 5.34
N CYS A 154 4.35 -25.21 4.17
CA CYS A 154 4.77 -25.70 2.86
C CYS A 154 5.54 -24.65 2.06
N TRP A 155 6.47 -25.12 1.23
CA TRP A 155 7.14 -24.29 0.23
C TRP A 155 6.92 -24.94 -1.12
N GLU A 156 5.88 -24.53 -1.83
CA GLU A 156 5.48 -25.13 -3.10
C GLU A 156 5.00 -24.06 -4.08
N ARG A 157 4.96 -24.40 -5.36
CA ARG A 157 4.43 -23.51 -6.38
C ARG A 157 2.92 -23.36 -6.21
N PRO A 158 2.34 -22.17 -6.48
CA PRO A 158 0.88 -22.02 -6.51
C PRO A 158 0.21 -23.03 -7.45
N GLU A 159 0.87 -23.39 -8.55
CA GLU A 159 0.39 -24.35 -9.54
C GLU A 159 0.37 -25.81 -9.03
N ASP A 160 1.15 -26.13 -8.00
CA ASP A 160 1.34 -27.50 -7.48
C ASP A 160 0.62 -27.75 -6.15
N MET A 161 -0.08 -26.76 -5.61
CA MET A 161 -0.61 -26.80 -4.24
C MET A 161 -1.38 -28.07 -3.91
N ASP A 162 -1.01 -28.74 -2.81
CA ASP A 162 -1.84 -29.78 -2.17
C ASP A 162 -2.35 -29.42 -0.77
N THR A 163 -2.02 -28.22 -0.28
CA THR A 163 -2.52 -27.79 1.02
C THR A 163 -4.04 -27.57 1.00
N PRO A 164 -4.73 -27.78 2.13
CA PRO A 164 -6.16 -27.50 2.23
C PRO A 164 -6.48 -26.05 1.87
N ARG A 165 -7.30 -25.89 0.82
CA ARG A 165 -7.82 -24.59 0.38
C ARG A 165 -9.16 -24.25 1.04
N THR A 166 -9.19 -24.36 2.37
CA THR A 166 -10.37 -24.14 3.21
C THR A 166 -10.94 -22.74 3.01
N VAL A 167 -12.26 -22.64 2.97
CA VAL A 167 -12.99 -21.38 2.77
C VAL A 167 -13.52 -20.89 4.11
N TYR A 168 -13.15 -19.68 4.50
CA TYR A 168 -13.67 -19.02 5.69
C TYR A 168 -14.58 -17.86 5.30
N LYS A 169 -15.61 -17.61 6.11
CA LYS A 169 -16.61 -16.58 5.87
C LYS A 169 -17.10 -15.94 7.15
N VAL A 170 -17.67 -14.75 6.99
CA VAL A 170 -18.50 -14.08 8.00
C VAL A 170 -19.94 -13.99 7.53
N ASP A 171 -20.86 -14.04 8.48
CA ASP A 171 -22.31 -14.02 8.26
C ASP A 171 -23.03 -13.45 9.51
N PRO A 172 -24.37 -13.35 9.55
CA PRO A 172 -25.07 -12.74 10.70
C PRO A 172 -24.80 -13.40 12.05
N SER A 173 -24.41 -14.69 12.07
CA SER A 173 -24.09 -15.42 13.29
C SER A 173 -22.63 -15.28 13.71
N HIS A 174 -21.76 -14.94 12.76
CA HIS A 174 -20.32 -14.74 12.94
C HIS A 174 -19.92 -13.45 12.20
N PRO A 175 -20.19 -12.26 12.79
CA PRO A 175 -19.99 -10.99 12.12
C PRO A 175 -18.51 -10.70 11.82
N GLY A 176 -18.30 -9.78 10.89
CA GLY A 176 -16.98 -9.26 10.51
C GLY A 176 -17.12 -7.92 9.82
N SER A 177 -17.43 -6.89 10.61
CA SER A 177 -17.68 -5.53 10.14
C SER A 177 -16.46 -4.90 9.50
N ASP A 178 -15.28 -5.18 10.05
CA ASP A 178 -13.96 -4.79 9.54
C ASP A 178 -13.79 -5.19 8.06
N VAL A 179 -13.60 -6.49 7.80
CA VAL A 179 -13.37 -7.04 6.46
C VAL A 179 -14.54 -6.77 5.51
N ALA A 180 -15.78 -6.76 6.00
CA ALA A 180 -16.95 -6.44 5.18
C ALA A 180 -16.98 -4.96 4.77
N ALA A 181 -16.73 -4.03 5.69
CA ALA A 181 -16.74 -2.60 5.36
C ALA A 181 -15.51 -2.18 4.55
N GLU A 182 -14.34 -2.80 4.73
CA GLU A 182 -13.21 -2.63 3.81
C GLU A 182 -13.52 -3.19 2.42
N THR A 183 -14.20 -4.34 2.32
CA THR A 183 -14.67 -4.86 1.02
C THR A 183 -15.66 -3.90 0.37
N ALA A 184 -16.56 -3.31 1.14
CA ALA A 184 -17.47 -2.28 0.64
C ALA A 184 -16.72 -1.03 0.17
N ALA A 185 -15.70 -0.58 0.91
CA ALA A 185 -14.83 0.54 0.52
C ALA A 185 -14.13 0.26 -0.82
N ALA A 186 -13.55 -0.94 -0.98
CA ALA A 186 -12.87 -1.35 -2.20
C ALA A 186 -13.79 -1.33 -3.42
N LEU A 187 -14.99 -1.90 -3.29
CA LEU A 187 -16.00 -1.95 -4.35
C LEU A 187 -16.54 -0.54 -4.67
N ALA A 188 -16.78 0.29 -3.65
CA ALA A 188 -17.22 1.67 -3.83
C ALA A 188 -16.15 2.52 -4.53
N ALA A 189 -14.89 2.44 -4.11
CA ALA A 189 -13.77 3.14 -4.74
C ALA A 189 -13.61 2.71 -6.20
N ALA A 190 -13.59 1.39 -6.46
CA ALA A 190 -13.48 0.88 -7.82
C ALA A 190 -14.67 1.28 -8.72
N SER A 191 -15.88 1.42 -8.16
CA SER A 191 -17.02 1.93 -8.93
C SER A 191 -16.76 3.32 -9.50
N ILE A 192 -15.98 4.16 -8.82
CA ILE A 192 -15.55 5.48 -9.32
C ILE A 192 -14.55 5.30 -10.47
N VAL A 193 -13.57 4.41 -10.32
CA VAL A 193 -12.53 4.12 -11.33
C VAL A 193 -13.14 3.70 -12.68
N PHE A 194 -14.18 2.87 -12.64
CA PHE A 194 -14.83 2.32 -13.83
C PHE A 194 -16.05 3.11 -14.30
N ARG A 195 -16.41 4.21 -13.63
CA ARG A 195 -17.63 4.97 -13.90
C ARG A 195 -17.82 5.31 -15.38
N ASP A 196 -16.76 5.77 -16.02
CA ASP A 196 -16.80 6.21 -17.42
C ASP A 196 -16.42 5.10 -18.39
N SER A 197 -15.49 4.21 -18.01
CA SER A 197 -14.94 3.19 -18.92
C SER A 197 -15.74 1.89 -18.97
N ASP A 198 -16.47 1.55 -17.90
CA ASP A 198 -17.42 0.44 -17.86
C ASP A 198 -18.57 0.76 -16.88
N PRO A 199 -19.54 1.59 -17.30
CA PRO A 199 -20.64 2.03 -16.45
C PRO A 199 -21.48 0.88 -15.87
N ALA A 200 -21.62 -0.22 -16.62
CA ALA A 200 -22.38 -1.39 -16.18
C ALA A 200 -21.66 -2.11 -15.03
N TYR A 201 -20.35 -2.30 -15.12
CA TYR A 201 -19.55 -2.85 -14.03
C TYR A 201 -19.50 -1.90 -12.84
N SER A 202 -19.29 -0.59 -13.08
CA SER A 202 -19.35 0.44 -12.04
C SER A 202 -20.63 0.38 -11.21
N LYS A 203 -21.80 0.28 -11.87
CA LYS A 203 -23.09 0.14 -11.19
C LYS A 203 -23.15 -1.13 -10.34
N ARG A 204 -22.73 -2.29 -10.88
CA ARG A 204 -22.73 -3.55 -10.13
C ARG A 204 -21.82 -3.49 -8.89
N LEU A 205 -20.66 -2.87 -9.02
CA LEU A 205 -19.73 -2.65 -7.90
C LEU A 205 -20.38 -1.79 -6.81
N LEU A 206 -20.99 -0.67 -7.19
CA LEU A 206 -21.63 0.23 -6.22
C LEU A 206 -22.84 -0.43 -5.54
N ASP A 207 -23.69 -1.12 -6.30
CA ASP A 207 -24.84 -1.85 -5.75
C ASP A 207 -24.39 -2.92 -4.75
N ARG A 208 -23.28 -3.63 -5.05
CA ARG A 208 -22.71 -4.60 -4.11
C ARG A 208 -22.10 -3.93 -2.89
N ALA A 209 -21.35 -2.83 -3.07
CA ALA A 209 -20.74 -2.09 -1.96
C ALA A 209 -21.79 -1.65 -0.93
N VAL A 210 -22.92 -1.11 -1.41
CA VAL A 210 -24.06 -0.71 -0.56
C VAL A 210 -24.59 -1.90 0.25
N ALA A 211 -24.80 -3.05 -0.39
CA ALA A 211 -25.32 -4.25 0.27
C ALA A 211 -24.34 -4.83 1.32
N VAL A 212 -23.04 -4.87 1.00
CA VAL A 212 -22.01 -5.39 1.90
C VAL A 212 -21.80 -4.46 3.09
N PHE A 213 -21.83 -3.14 2.88
CA PHE A 213 -21.77 -2.18 3.99
C PHE A 213 -22.99 -2.28 4.91
N ALA A 214 -24.19 -2.45 4.36
CA ALA A 214 -25.39 -2.64 5.17
C ALA A 214 -25.30 -3.90 6.05
N PHE A 215 -24.67 -4.98 5.55
CA PHE A 215 -24.35 -6.16 6.35
C PHE A 215 -23.35 -5.83 7.47
N ALA A 216 -22.25 -5.16 7.13
CA ALA A 216 -21.20 -4.79 8.08
C ALA A 216 -21.71 -3.92 9.24
N ASP A 217 -22.54 -2.92 8.94
CA ASP A 217 -23.07 -1.98 9.93
C ASP A 217 -24.17 -2.61 10.81
N LYS A 218 -24.99 -3.51 10.22
CA LYS A 218 -26.09 -4.19 10.92
C LYS A 218 -25.60 -5.30 11.85
N HIS A 219 -24.58 -6.04 11.45
CA HIS A 219 -24.04 -7.18 12.19
C HIS A 219 -22.64 -6.84 12.68
N ARG A 220 -22.57 -6.13 13.81
CA ARG A 220 -21.34 -5.55 14.32
C ARG A 220 -20.45 -6.54 15.07
N GLY A 221 -19.19 -6.61 14.68
CA GLY A 221 -18.15 -7.37 15.38
C GLY A 221 -16.93 -7.57 14.51
N PRO A 222 -15.73 -7.72 15.08
CA PRO A 222 -14.53 -7.94 14.30
C PRO A 222 -14.46 -9.39 13.82
N TYR A 223 -14.00 -9.61 12.59
CA TYR A 223 -14.05 -10.95 11.99
C TYR A 223 -13.16 -11.96 12.74
N SER A 224 -12.07 -11.46 13.32
CA SER A 224 -11.12 -12.24 14.11
C SER A 224 -11.75 -12.80 15.39
N SER A 225 -12.85 -12.23 15.91
CA SER A 225 -13.53 -12.79 17.09
C SER A 225 -14.05 -14.20 16.86
N SER A 226 -14.59 -14.48 15.66
CA SER A 226 -15.11 -15.80 15.31
C SER A 226 -14.10 -16.65 14.55
N LEU A 227 -13.14 -16.02 13.87
CA LEU A 227 -12.18 -16.68 12.98
C LEU A 227 -10.74 -16.66 13.51
N HIS A 228 -10.51 -16.33 14.78
CA HIS A 228 -9.18 -16.18 15.39
C HIS A 228 -8.22 -17.31 14.99
N ALA A 229 -8.64 -18.56 15.14
CA ALA A 229 -7.82 -19.74 14.82
C ALA A 229 -7.47 -19.90 13.33
N ALA A 230 -8.12 -19.19 12.42
CA ALA A 230 -7.89 -19.26 10.98
C ALA A 230 -7.12 -18.05 10.43
N VAL A 231 -7.28 -16.87 11.06
CA VAL A 231 -6.78 -15.59 10.54
C VAL A 231 -5.62 -15.03 11.36
N CYS A 232 -5.51 -15.40 12.64
CA CYS A 232 -4.42 -14.99 13.52
C CYS A 232 -3.29 -16.02 13.53
N PRO A 233 -2.01 -15.60 13.62
CA PRO A 233 -1.53 -14.22 13.81
C PRO A 233 -1.31 -13.44 12.50
N CYS A 234 -1.80 -13.91 11.35
CA CYS A 234 -1.54 -13.28 10.06
C CYS A 234 -2.21 -11.90 9.95
N TYR A 235 -3.54 -11.84 10.05
CA TYR A 235 -4.32 -10.61 9.91
C TYR A 235 -5.39 -10.55 11.00
N CYS A 236 -5.00 -10.47 12.27
CA CYS A 236 -5.97 -10.18 13.33
C CYS A 236 -6.50 -8.76 13.19
N ASP A 237 -7.74 -8.54 13.63
CA ASP A 237 -8.20 -7.18 13.94
C ASP A 237 -7.56 -6.72 15.26
N TYR A 238 -6.77 -5.64 15.19
CA TYR A 238 -6.15 -5.01 16.37
C TYR A 238 -6.71 -3.62 16.66
N SER A 239 -7.15 -2.87 15.65
CA SER A 239 -7.75 -1.54 15.80
C SER A 239 -9.24 -1.56 16.15
N GLY A 240 -9.93 -2.67 15.91
CA GLY A 240 -11.39 -2.73 15.92
C GLY A 240 -11.95 -2.50 14.53
N TYR A 241 -13.28 -2.65 14.39
CA TYR A 241 -14.00 -2.47 13.12
C TYR A 241 -14.56 -1.07 12.91
N GLN A 242 -14.39 -0.18 13.89
CA GLN A 242 -15.04 1.12 13.96
C GLN A 242 -14.55 2.04 12.85
N ASP A 243 -13.26 2.04 12.58
CA ASP A 243 -12.66 2.77 11.49
C ASP A 243 -13.05 2.21 10.13
N GLU A 244 -13.17 0.90 9.93
CA GLU A 244 -13.68 0.35 8.66
C GLU A 244 -15.12 0.80 8.38
N LEU A 245 -15.98 0.92 9.39
CA LEU A 245 -17.34 1.44 9.20
C LEU A 245 -17.32 2.91 8.74
N LEU A 246 -16.47 3.74 9.33
CA LEU A 246 -16.29 5.13 8.87
C LEU A 246 -15.66 5.19 7.47
N TRP A 247 -14.69 4.33 7.19
CA TRP A 247 -13.98 4.23 5.91
C TRP A 247 -14.90 3.78 4.77
N GLY A 248 -15.67 2.71 4.98
CA GLY A 248 -16.69 2.22 4.06
C GLY A 248 -17.75 3.29 3.78
N ALA A 249 -18.23 3.99 4.82
CA ALA A 249 -19.17 5.10 4.66
C ALA A 249 -18.56 6.27 3.87
N ALA A 250 -17.29 6.62 4.10
CA ALA A 250 -16.58 7.67 3.38
C ALA A 250 -16.48 7.37 1.87
N TRP A 251 -16.11 6.14 1.51
CA TRP A 251 -16.06 5.72 0.11
C TRP A 251 -17.44 5.63 -0.53
N LEU A 252 -18.45 5.13 0.18
CA LEU A 252 -19.83 5.10 -0.31
C LEU A 252 -20.41 6.51 -0.51
N HIS A 253 -20.12 7.44 0.40
CA HIS A 253 -20.47 8.85 0.23
C HIS A 253 -19.84 9.42 -1.05
N LYS A 254 -18.55 9.18 -1.24
CA LYS A 254 -17.81 9.65 -2.43
C LYS A 254 -18.34 9.03 -3.73
N ALA A 255 -18.64 7.73 -3.71
CA ALA A 255 -19.06 6.99 -4.89
C ALA A 255 -20.51 7.29 -5.29
N SER A 256 -21.43 7.27 -4.32
CA SER A 256 -22.87 7.36 -4.56
C SER A 256 -23.42 8.79 -4.49
N ARG A 257 -22.72 9.71 -3.82
CA ARG A 257 -23.20 11.06 -3.45
C ARG A 257 -24.50 11.06 -2.63
N ARG A 258 -24.89 9.93 -2.05
CA ARG A 258 -26.08 9.85 -1.20
C ARG A 258 -25.85 10.53 0.14
N ARG A 259 -26.85 11.28 0.58
CA ARG A 259 -26.83 12.05 1.83
C ARG A 259 -26.78 11.16 3.07
N GLU A 260 -27.34 9.95 3.01
CA GLU A 260 -27.34 8.98 4.11
C GLU A 260 -25.92 8.67 4.63
N TYR A 261 -24.94 8.47 3.74
CA TYR A 261 -23.57 8.20 4.13
C TYR A 261 -22.85 9.44 4.69
N ARG A 262 -23.17 10.63 4.16
CA ARG A 262 -22.68 11.90 4.70
C ARG A 262 -23.12 12.07 6.16
N GLU A 263 -24.39 11.82 6.43
CA GLU A 263 -24.96 11.90 7.77
C GLU A 263 -24.47 10.77 8.68
N TYR A 264 -24.27 9.56 8.14
CA TYR A 264 -23.70 8.44 8.89
C TYR A 264 -22.32 8.79 9.43
N ILE A 265 -21.42 9.30 8.57
CA ILE A 265 -20.05 9.69 8.96
C ILE A 265 -20.10 10.69 10.12
N LYS A 266 -20.90 11.75 10.00
CA LYS A 266 -20.97 12.79 11.04
C LYS A 266 -21.60 12.30 12.33
N ARG A 267 -22.70 11.55 12.23
CA ARG A 267 -23.40 11.01 13.41
C ARG A 267 -22.52 10.05 14.20
N ASN A 268 -21.68 9.29 13.51
CA ASN A 268 -20.84 8.28 14.11
C ASN A 268 -19.39 8.73 14.36
N GLU A 269 -19.03 9.98 14.01
CA GLU A 269 -17.67 10.51 14.10
C GLU A 269 -17.01 10.27 15.46
N VAL A 270 -17.71 10.59 16.55
CA VAL A 270 -17.18 10.43 17.91
C VAL A 270 -17.29 8.97 18.38
N VAL A 271 -18.43 8.32 18.13
CA VAL A 271 -18.72 6.97 18.65
C VAL A 271 -17.86 5.89 17.99
N LEU A 272 -17.48 6.09 16.72
CA LEU A 272 -16.55 5.22 15.99
C LEU A 272 -15.10 5.76 16.01
N GLY A 273 -14.81 6.73 16.89
CA GLY A 273 -13.43 7.12 17.19
C GLY A 273 -12.69 7.80 16.04
N ALA A 274 -13.30 8.64 15.21
CA ALA A 274 -12.63 9.25 14.06
C ALA A 274 -11.32 10.01 14.39
N SER A 275 -11.17 10.46 15.64
CA SER A 275 -9.98 11.11 16.21
C SER A 275 -8.99 10.17 16.91
N ASP A 276 -9.31 8.87 17.00
CA ASP A 276 -8.52 7.87 17.70
C ASP A 276 -7.42 7.36 16.78
N ALA A 277 -6.25 7.00 17.35
CA ALA A 277 -5.13 6.39 16.63
C ALA A 277 -4.75 7.04 15.28
N ILE A 278 -4.94 8.36 15.12
CA ILE A 278 -4.74 9.06 13.84
C ILE A 278 -3.31 9.03 13.29
N ASN A 279 -2.35 8.46 14.03
CA ASN A 279 -0.95 8.32 13.64
C ASN A 279 -0.66 7.00 12.91
N GLU A 280 -1.70 6.28 12.50
CA GLU A 280 -1.60 5.00 11.81
C GLU A 280 -2.49 4.94 10.57
N PHE A 281 -1.97 4.27 9.55
CA PHE A 281 -2.70 3.91 8.35
C PHE A 281 -2.14 2.60 7.83
N GLY A 282 -3.02 1.63 7.56
CA GLY A 282 -2.66 0.33 7.04
C GLY A 282 -3.87 -0.56 6.82
N TRP A 283 -3.60 -1.84 6.55
CA TRP A 283 -4.66 -2.82 6.30
C TRP A 283 -5.55 -3.06 7.52
N ASP A 284 -5.06 -2.78 8.74
CA ASP A 284 -5.80 -2.88 10.01
C ASP A 284 -6.42 -1.54 10.39
N ASN A 285 -5.66 -0.44 10.45
CA ASN A 285 -6.17 0.87 10.89
C ASN A 285 -6.36 1.88 9.73
N LYS A 286 -7.53 2.54 9.64
CA LYS A 286 -7.91 3.50 8.59
C LYS A 286 -8.03 4.95 9.05
N HIS A 287 -7.85 5.27 10.34
CA HIS A 287 -8.18 6.59 10.89
C HIS A 287 -7.47 7.75 10.16
N ALA A 288 -6.16 7.65 9.91
CA ALA A 288 -5.46 8.70 9.17
C ALA A 288 -5.99 8.83 7.72
N GLY A 289 -6.27 7.70 7.07
CA GLY A 289 -6.83 7.65 5.72
C GLY A 289 -8.22 8.28 5.63
N ILE A 290 -9.09 8.00 6.60
CA ILE A 290 -10.45 8.57 6.71
C ILE A 290 -10.38 10.10 6.80
N ASN A 291 -9.56 10.61 7.71
CA ASN A 291 -9.41 12.05 7.94
C ASN A 291 -8.86 12.74 6.68
N VAL A 292 -7.83 12.18 6.04
CA VAL A 292 -7.31 12.69 4.77
C VAL A 292 -8.38 12.64 3.67
N LEU A 293 -9.06 11.51 3.48
CA LEU A 293 -10.06 11.35 2.42
C LEU A 293 -11.23 12.35 2.55
N ILE A 294 -11.78 12.49 3.76
CA ILE A 294 -12.93 13.37 4.03
C ILE A 294 -12.52 14.84 3.99
N SER A 295 -11.30 15.18 4.44
CA SER A 295 -10.79 16.56 4.38
C SER A 295 -10.83 17.16 2.97
N LYS A 296 -10.84 16.33 1.92
CA LYS A 296 -11.02 16.77 0.53
C LYS A 296 -12.32 17.55 0.35
N GLU A 297 -13.42 17.12 0.95
CA GLU A 297 -14.72 17.80 0.85
C GLU A 297 -14.69 19.16 1.57
N VAL A 298 -13.91 19.29 2.63
CA VAL A 298 -13.67 20.57 3.33
C VAL A 298 -12.81 21.51 2.48
N LEU A 299 -11.66 21.02 2.00
CA LEU A 299 -10.65 21.82 1.31
C LEU A 299 -11.08 22.22 -0.09
N MET A 300 -11.68 21.29 -0.85
CA MET A 300 -12.05 21.51 -2.25
C MET A 300 -13.54 21.80 -2.42
N GLY A 301 -14.39 21.20 -1.58
CA GLY A 301 -15.84 21.43 -1.60
C GLY A 301 -16.30 22.61 -0.73
N LYS A 302 -15.41 23.16 0.12
CA LYS A 302 -15.72 24.21 1.11
C LYS A 302 -16.84 23.81 2.08
N ASP A 303 -16.92 22.51 2.40
CA ASP A 303 -17.92 21.97 3.32
C ASP A 303 -17.43 22.02 4.78
N GLU A 304 -17.88 23.01 5.55
CA GLU A 304 -17.52 23.15 6.98
C GLU A 304 -18.05 22.00 7.86
N TYR A 305 -19.01 21.21 7.37
CA TYR A 305 -19.61 20.11 8.12
C TYR A 305 -18.60 19.06 8.60
N PHE A 306 -17.52 18.88 7.84
CA PHE A 306 -16.45 17.93 8.12
C PHE A 306 -15.15 18.59 8.62
N GLN A 307 -15.21 19.83 9.12
CA GLN A 307 -14.02 20.59 9.52
C GLN A 307 -13.12 19.84 10.52
N SER A 308 -13.68 19.05 11.43
CA SER A 308 -12.93 18.21 12.37
C SER A 308 -12.01 17.18 11.69
N PHE A 309 -12.46 16.56 10.59
CA PHE A 309 -11.63 15.62 9.82
C PHE A 309 -10.42 16.32 9.20
N ARG A 310 -10.58 17.57 8.75
CA ARG A 310 -9.44 18.39 8.30
C ARG A 310 -8.47 18.68 9.44
N VAL A 311 -8.97 19.04 10.63
CA VAL A 311 -8.11 19.29 11.81
C VAL A 311 -7.31 18.03 12.17
N ASN A 312 -7.96 16.87 12.17
CA ASN A 312 -7.28 15.59 12.42
C ASN A 312 -6.25 15.26 11.33
N ALA A 313 -6.57 15.52 10.06
CA ALA A 313 -5.63 15.36 8.95
C ALA A 313 -4.41 16.28 9.09
N ASP A 314 -4.62 17.55 9.47
CA ASP A 314 -3.53 18.50 9.73
C ASP A 314 -2.63 18.00 10.88
N ASN A 315 -3.22 17.59 12.01
CA ASN A 315 -2.49 17.06 13.16
C ASN A 315 -1.65 15.83 12.78
N PHE A 316 -2.23 14.89 12.04
CA PHE A 316 -1.51 13.72 11.55
C PHE A 316 -0.37 14.09 10.60
N MET A 317 -0.59 15.00 9.66
CA MET A 317 0.47 15.41 8.73
C MET A 317 1.64 16.02 9.47
N CYS A 318 1.39 16.80 10.53
CA CYS A 318 2.45 17.33 11.37
C CYS A 318 3.32 16.23 12.00
N THR A 319 2.77 15.06 12.34
CA THR A 319 3.55 13.96 12.94
C THR A 319 4.50 13.28 11.95
N LEU A 320 4.26 13.42 10.64
CA LEU A 320 5.08 12.83 9.59
C LEU A 320 6.25 13.71 9.14
N LEU A 321 6.27 15.00 9.51
CA LEU A 321 7.20 15.97 8.93
C LEU A 321 8.51 16.07 9.74
N PRO A 322 9.66 15.73 9.14
CA PRO A 322 10.97 15.88 9.78
C PRO A 322 11.21 17.32 10.21
N GLY A 323 11.68 17.51 11.45
CA GLY A 323 12.00 18.83 12.00
C GLY A 323 10.79 19.66 12.48
N ILE A 324 9.57 19.15 12.33
CA ILE A 324 8.34 19.75 12.90
C ILE A 324 7.85 18.97 14.11
N SER A 325 7.81 17.64 14.00
CA SER A 325 7.38 16.76 15.08
C SER A 325 8.44 15.70 15.39
N ASN A 326 8.55 15.36 16.68
CA ASN A 326 9.35 14.25 17.19
C ASN A 326 8.43 13.17 17.77
N HIS A 327 7.32 12.86 17.08
CA HIS A 327 6.34 11.91 17.56
C HIS A 327 7.01 10.54 17.81
N PRO A 328 6.91 9.93 19.00
CA PRO A 328 7.72 8.77 19.38
C PRO A 328 7.51 7.54 18.49
N GLN A 329 6.30 7.43 17.89
CA GLN A 329 5.93 6.35 16.99
C GLN A 329 6.33 6.57 15.53
N ILE A 330 6.83 7.74 15.14
CA ILE A 330 7.27 8.05 13.77
C ILE A 330 8.71 8.53 13.83
N GLN A 331 9.63 7.70 13.38
CA GLN A 331 11.06 7.96 13.41
C GLN A 331 11.60 8.02 12.00
N TYR A 332 12.85 8.48 11.87
CA TYR A 332 13.59 8.44 10.61
C TYR A 332 14.94 7.77 10.84
N SER A 333 15.31 6.87 9.93
CA SER A 333 16.67 6.31 9.90
C SER A 333 17.71 7.40 9.54
N PRO A 334 19.01 7.17 9.78
CA PRO A 334 20.07 8.05 9.30
C PRO A 334 20.01 8.33 7.79
N GLY A 335 19.60 7.34 6.98
CA GLY A 335 19.37 7.49 5.54
C GLY A 335 18.12 8.32 5.16
N GLY A 336 17.25 8.60 6.13
CA GLY A 336 16.01 9.36 5.96
C GLY A 336 14.80 8.51 5.57
N LEU A 337 14.81 7.21 5.87
CA LEU A 337 13.64 6.33 5.75
C LEU A 337 12.68 6.58 6.90
N LEU A 338 11.40 6.76 6.60
CA LEU A 338 10.35 6.75 7.62
C LEU A 338 10.30 5.37 8.29
N PHE A 339 10.35 5.36 9.61
CA PHE A 339 10.32 4.13 10.40
C PHE A 339 9.19 4.16 11.42
N LYS A 340 8.38 3.10 11.42
CA LYS A 340 7.46 2.74 12.51
C LYS A 340 7.85 1.36 13.04
N VAL A 341 7.71 1.17 14.35
CA VAL A 341 7.97 -0.12 15.00
C VAL A 341 6.97 -1.15 14.47
N GLY A 342 7.48 -2.29 14.02
CA GLY A 342 6.69 -3.38 13.46
C GLY A 342 7.50 -4.22 12.47
N SER A 343 6.85 -5.23 11.89
CA SER A 343 7.41 -6.01 10.77
C SER A 343 7.12 -5.30 9.44
N SER A 344 7.94 -5.54 8.41
CA SER A 344 7.70 -5.07 7.05
C SER A 344 7.49 -3.55 6.95
N ASN A 345 8.42 -2.76 7.46
CA ASN A 345 8.32 -1.29 7.59
C ASN A 345 7.89 -0.56 6.29
N MET A 346 8.22 -1.11 5.10
CA MET A 346 7.80 -0.53 3.82
C MET A 346 6.28 -0.42 3.64
N GLN A 347 5.47 -1.17 4.39
CA GLN A 347 4.03 -0.96 4.42
C GLN A 347 3.70 0.46 4.88
N HIS A 348 4.30 0.90 5.98
CA HIS A 348 4.08 2.24 6.52
C HIS A 348 4.69 3.31 5.60
N VAL A 349 5.89 3.08 5.09
CA VAL A 349 6.59 4.04 4.20
C VAL A 349 5.72 4.38 2.99
N THR A 350 5.20 3.36 2.31
CA THR A 350 4.43 3.55 1.08
C THR A 350 3.05 4.16 1.34
N GLN A 351 2.35 3.69 2.39
CA GLN A 351 1.02 4.16 2.76
C GLN A 351 1.02 5.60 3.28
N LEU A 352 1.96 5.96 4.16
CA LEU A 352 2.07 7.31 4.72
C LEU A 352 2.56 8.31 3.66
N SER A 353 3.46 7.88 2.77
CA SER A 353 3.88 8.69 1.61
C SER A 353 2.72 8.98 0.67
N PHE A 354 1.82 8.00 0.46
CA PHE A 354 0.61 8.19 -0.33
C PHE A 354 -0.33 9.21 0.32
N LEU A 355 -0.56 9.14 1.63
CA LEU A 355 -1.37 10.13 2.34
C LEU A 355 -0.77 11.54 2.27
N LEU A 356 0.55 11.68 2.47
CA LEU A 356 1.27 12.97 2.31
C LEU A 356 1.03 13.57 0.92
N LEU A 357 1.11 12.74 -0.13
CA LEU A 357 0.89 13.19 -1.50
C LEU A 357 -0.59 13.56 -1.76
N ALA A 358 -1.53 12.72 -1.34
CA ALA A 358 -2.97 12.97 -1.50
C ALA A 358 -3.39 14.28 -0.80
N TYR A 359 -2.97 14.45 0.45
CA TYR A 359 -3.31 15.66 1.21
C TYR A 359 -2.62 16.91 0.66
N SER A 360 -1.36 16.79 0.23
CA SER A 360 -0.69 17.87 -0.50
C SER A 360 -1.46 18.31 -1.75
N ASN A 361 -2.01 17.35 -2.50
CA ASN A 361 -2.82 17.66 -3.67
C ASN A 361 -4.07 18.44 -3.28
N TYR A 362 -4.77 18.04 -2.22
CA TYR A 362 -5.98 18.73 -1.75
C TYR A 362 -5.67 20.15 -1.26
N LEU A 363 -4.61 20.33 -0.48
CA LEU A 363 -4.16 21.64 -0.02
C LEU A 363 -3.74 22.55 -1.17
N SER A 364 -3.05 22.01 -2.19
CA SER A 364 -2.62 22.80 -3.35
C SER A 364 -3.82 23.38 -4.10
N HIS A 365 -4.85 22.56 -4.33
CA HIS A 365 -6.10 23.03 -4.95
C HIS A 365 -6.83 24.09 -4.13
N ALA A 366 -6.74 23.99 -2.80
CA ALA A 366 -7.39 24.93 -1.88
C ALA A 366 -6.55 26.18 -1.57
N GLY A 367 -5.31 26.29 -2.08
CA GLY A 367 -4.36 27.34 -1.67
C GLY A 367 -3.98 27.27 -0.17
N GLY A 368 -4.11 26.09 0.45
CA GLY A 368 -3.98 25.88 1.88
C GLY A 368 -2.58 25.47 2.35
N ARG A 369 -2.41 25.44 3.68
CA ARG A 369 -1.21 24.96 4.38
C ARG A 369 -1.63 24.16 5.61
N VAL A 370 -0.76 23.27 6.06
CA VAL A 370 -0.90 22.57 7.34
C VAL A 370 -0.41 23.46 8.46
N SER A 371 -1.20 23.63 9.51
CA SER A 371 -0.80 24.34 10.73
C SER A 371 -0.32 23.35 11.78
N CYS A 372 0.94 23.47 12.19
CA CYS A 372 1.60 22.59 13.16
C CYS A 372 2.04 23.38 14.40
N GLY A 373 1.08 23.94 15.13
CA GLY A 373 1.34 24.83 16.26
C GLY A 373 2.00 26.14 15.81
N SER A 374 3.23 26.39 16.26
CA SER A 374 4.02 27.56 15.85
C SER A 374 4.67 27.43 14.46
N SER A 375 4.63 26.24 13.87
CA SER A 375 5.17 25.95 12.53
C SER A 375 4.05 25.74 11.51
N SER A 376 4.38 25.83 10.21
CA SER A 376 3.47 25.45 9.14
C SER A 376 4.18 24.67 8.05
N ALA A 377 3.43 23.82 7.34
CA ALA A 377 3.94 23.08 6.21
C ALA A 377 3.14 23.38 4.94
N SER A 378 3.88 23.71 3.88
CA SER A 378 3.35 23.90 2.54
C SER A 378 3.03 22.56 1.87
N PRO A 379 2.13 22.55 0.87
CA PRO A 379 1.93 21.38 0.04
C PRO A 379 3.22 20.85 -0.60
N ALA A 380 4.13 21.75 -1.01
CA ALA A 380 5.43 21.38 -1.56
C ALA A 380 6.33 20.65 -0.56
N GLN A 381 6.28 21.00 0.74
CA GLN A 381 7.01 20.27 1.78
C GLN A 381 6.49 18.83 1.91
N LEU A 382 5.16 18.63 1.96
CA LEU A 382 4.56 17.29 2.03
C LEU A 382 4.95 16.44 0.80
N ARG A 383 4.91 17.00 -0.41
CA ARG A 383 5.35 16.29 -1.64
C ARG A 383 6.82 15.90 -1.58
N ARG A 384 7.69 16.77 -1.05
CA ARG A 384 9.12 16.47 -0.94
C ARG A 384 9.38 15.30 0.00
N VAL A 385 8.66 15.21 1.12
CA VAL A 385 8.78 14.06 2.04
C VAL A 385 8.32 12.78 1.33
N ALA A 386 7.14 12.78 0.71
CA ALA A 386 6.65 11.63 -0.05
C ALA A 386 7.62 11.21 -1.17
N LYS A 387 8.15 12.16 -1.95
CA LYS A 387 9.13 11.89 -3.01
C LYS A 387 10.43 11.32 -2.46
N ARG A 388 10.90 11.82 -1.31
CA ARG A 388 12.12 11.30 -0.66
C ARG A 388 11.96 9.84 -0.27
N GLN A 389 10.79 9.44 0.24
CA GLN A 389 10.50 8.05 0.57
C GLN A 389 10.45 7.15 -0.68
N VAL A 390 9.81 7.61 -1.76
CA VAL A 390 9.84 6.88 -3.05
C VAL A 390 11.26 6.77 -3.60
N GLY A 391 12.05 7.86 -3.56
CA GLY A 391 13.46 7.84 -3.94
C GLY A 391 14.27 6.85 -3.10
N TYR A 392 14.03 6.79 -1.78
CA TYR A 392 14.67 5.81 -0.89
C TYR A 392 14.36 4.38 -1.31
N ILE A 393 13.09 4.06 -1.63
CA ILE A 393 12.68 2.74 -2.17
C ILE A 393 13.40 2.45 -3.49
N LEU A 394 13.62 3.44 -4.34
CA LEU A 394 14.21 3.26 -5.66
C LEU A 394 15.74 3.29 -5.68
N GLY A 395 16.39 3.63 -4.56
CA GLY A 395 17.84 3.49 -4.40
C GLY A 395 18.56 4.68 -3.75
N ASP A 396 17.85 5.77 -3.40
CA ASP A 396 18.41 6.95 -2.72
C ASP A 396 18.59 6.68 -1.21
N ASN A 397 19.28 5.59 -0.89
CA ASN A 397 19.53 5.11 0.46
C ASN A 397 21.02 4.79 0.66
N PRO A 398 21.49 4.61 1.91
CA PRO A 398 22.90 4.34 2.20
C PRO A 398 23.48 3.11 1.48
N LEU A 399 22.65 2.12 1.16
CA LEU A 399 23.06 0.91 0.43
C LEU A 399 23.13 1.11 -1.08
N ARG A 400 22.66 2.26 -1.63
CA ARG A 400 22.52 2.51 -3.07
C ARG A 400 21.84 1.34 -3.79
N MET A 401 20.79 0.81 -3.17
CA MET A 401 20.10 -0.41 -3.58
C MET A 401 18.61 -0.11 -3.66
N SER A 402 17.98 -0.38 -4.82
CA SER A 402 16.52 -0.34 -4.89
C SER A 402 15.96 -1.45 -4.01
N TYR A 403 14.86 -1.20 -3.31
CA TYR A 403 14.04 -2.22 -2.65
C TYR A 403 12.92 -2.74 -3.56
N MET A 404 12.84 -2.27 -4.81
CA MET A 404 11.97 -2.79 -5.84
C MET A 404 12.72 -3.80 -6.73
N VAL A 405 12.24 -5.05 -6.76
CA VAL A 405 12.85 -6.10 -7.57
C VAL A 405 12.86 -5.73 -9.05
N GLY A 406 14.04 -5.80 -9.68
CA GLY A 406 14.23 -5.50 -11.09
C GLY A 406 14.39 -4.03 -11.44
N TYR A 407 14.32 -3.10 -10.48
CA TYR A 407 14.57 -1.67 -10.71
C TYR A 407 16.01 -1.28 -10.35
N GLY A 408 16.65 -0.48 -11.22
CA GLY A 408 18.04 -0.07 -11.05
C GLY A 408 19.06 -1.21 -11.19
N ALA A 409 20.33 -0.90 -10.93
CA ALA A 409 21.44 -1.85 -11.10
C ALA A 409 21.56 -2.85 -9.93
N ARG A 410 21.08 -2.48 -8.74
CA ARG A 410 21.17 -3.28 -7.50
C ARG A 410 19.80 -3.33 -6.83
N PHE A 411 19.26 -4.53 -6.65
CA PHE A 411 17.93 -4.80 -6.08
C PHE A 411 17.90 -6.19 -5.40
N PRO A 412 16.92 -6.48 -4.50
CA PRO A 412 16.80 -7.77 -3.82
C PRO A 412 16.69 -8.94 -4.80
N ARG A 413 17.48 -9.98 -4.56
CA ARG A 413 17.48 -11.19 -5.39
C ARG A 413 16.94 -12.41 -4.67
N ARG A 414 16.74 -12.34 -3.34
CA ARG A 414 16.33 -13.48 -2.51
C ARG A 414 15.13 -13.11 -1.65
N ILE A 415 14.04 -12.68 -2.30
CA ILE A 415 12.80 -12.32 -1.62
C ILE A 415 12.07 -13.55 -1.06
N HIS A 416 11.38 -13.39 0.07
CA HIS A 416 10.49 -14.40 0.65
C HIS A 416 9.23 -14.56 -0.20
N HIS A 417 9.32 -15.33 -1.28
CA HIS A 417 8.19 -15.53 -2.19
C HIS A 417 8.27 -16.90 -2.87
N ARG A 418 7.27 -17.76 -2.65
CA ARG A 418 7.25 -19.15 -3.15
C ARG A 418 7.40 -19.21 -4.66
N ALA A 419 6.45 -18.65 -5.41
CA ALA A 419 6.48 -18.75 -6.88
C ALA A 419 7.71 -18.09 -7.53
N SER A 420 8.39 -17.18 -6.83
CA SER A 420 9.62 -16.54 -7.31
C SER A 420 10.85 -17.43 -7.06
N SER A 421 10.90 -18.08 -5.88
CA SER A 421 12.02 -18.90 -5.42
C SER A 421 12.06 -20.32 -5.98
N LEU A 422 10.91 -20.88 -6.38
CA LEU A 422 10.83 -22.20 -7.03
C LEU A 422 10.94 -22.07 -8.57
N PRO A 423 11.57 -23.03 -9.29
CA PRO A 423 11.63 -23.02 -10.74
C PRO A 423 10.21 -23.12 -11.33
N SER A 424 9.90 -22.31 -12.33
CA SER A 424 8.57 -22.31 -12.96
C SER A 424 8.19 -23.69 -13.53
N VAL A 425 6.89 -23.94 -13.74
CA VAL A 425 6.39 -25.18 -14.37
C VAL A 425 7.04 -25.42 -15.75
N ALA A 426 7.36 -24.36 -16.49
CA ALA A 426 8.05 -24.48 -17.77
C ALA A 426 9.50 -24.98 -17.62
N ALA A 427 10.20 -24.55 -16.57
CA ALA A 427 11.59 -24.95 -16.30
C ALA A 427 11.69 -26.30 -15.58
N HIS A 428 10.68 -26.66 -14.78
CA HIS A 428 10.61 -27.91 -14.03
C HIS A 428 9.17 -28.47 -14.10
N PRO A 429 8.80 -29.22 -15.15
CA PRO A 429 7.41 -29.68 -15.34
C PRO A 429 6.91 -30.64 -14.27
N ALA A 430 7.79 -31.41 -13.63
CA ALA A 430 7.40 -32.28 -12.53
C ALA A 430 6.92 -31.47 -11.32
N ARG A 431 5.94 -32.02 -10.61
CA ARG A 431 5.32 -31.41 -9.44
C ARG A 431 6.33 -31.25 -8.29
N ILE A 432 6.30 -30.11 -7.60
CA ILE A 432 7.06 -29.86 -6.37
C ILE A 432 6.07 -29.83 -5.22
N GLY A 433 5.98 -30.93 -4.46
CA GLY A 433 5.06 -31.01 -3.32
C GLY A 433 5.54 -30.21 -2.10
N CYS A 434 4.61 -29.95 -1.18
CA CYS A 434 4.76 -29.14 0.03
C CYS A 434 6.16 -29.11 0.69
N LYS A 435 6.76 -30.27 1.01
CA LYS A 435 8.07 -30.35 1.70
C LYS A 435 9.27 -30.40 0.75
N ALA A 436 9.05 -30.72 -0.52
CA ALA A 436 10.12 -30.80 -1.52
C ALA A 436 10.72 -29.43 -1.82
N GLY A 437 9.98 -28.33 -1.60
CA GLY A 437 10.51 -27.00 -1.85
C GLY A 437 11.43 -26.43 -0.76
N ALA A 438 11.63 -27.13 0.36
CA ALA A 438 12.47 -26.66 1.47
C ALA A 438 13.92 -26.35 1.03
N ALA A 439 14.45 -27.11 0.07
CA ALA A 439 15.77 -26.85 -0.51
C ALA A 439 15.84 -25.53 -1.28
N TYR A 440 14.77 -25.13 -1.97
CA TYR A 440 14.69 -23.84 -2.65
C TYR A 440 14.54 -22.69 -1.65
N TYR A 441 13.76 -22.89 -0.59
CA TYR A 441 13.64 -21.94 0.51
C TYR A 441 15.01 -21.64 1.16
N ALA A 442 15.76 -22.70 1.50
CA ALA A 442 17.07 -22.58 2.17
C ALA A 442 18.22 -22.19 1.22
N SER A 443 18.00 -22.19 -0.09
CA SER A 443 19.07 -21.96 -1.08
C SER A 443 19.70 -20.56 -0.94
N PRO A 444 21.04 -20.44 -0.93
CA PRO A 444 21.69 -19.14 -0.92
C PRO A 444 21.60 -18.44 -2.28
N ALA A 445 21.20 -19.16 -3.34
CA ALA A 445 21.09 -18.62 -4.70
C ALA A 445 19.94 -17.60 -4.83
N PRO A 446 20.03 -16.68 -5.80
CA PRO A 446 18.91 -15.85 -6.23
C PRO A 446 17.65 -16.66 -6.54
N ASN A 447 16.49 -16.03 -6.36
CA ASN A 447 15.23 -16.57 -6.85
C ASN A 447 15.30 -16.72 -8.38
N PRO A 448 14.97 -17.90 -8.95
CA PRO A 448 15.07 -18.16 -10.39
C PRO A 448 14.08 -17.35 -11.22
N ASN A 449 12.93 -16.97 -10.66
CA ASN A 449 11.97 -16.11 -11.33
C ASN A 449 11.98 -14.72 -10.67
N LEU A 450 12.39 -13.68 -11.41
CA LEU A 450 12.30 -12.31 -10.91
C LEU A 450 10.83 -11.87 -10.85
N LEU A 451 10.35 -11.61 -9.63
CA LEU A 451 9.07 -10.96 -9.39
C LEU A 451 9.24 -9.44 -9.57
N VAL A 452 9.35 -9.03 -10.82
CA VAL A 452 9.59 -7.63 -11.20
C VAL A 452 8.54 -6.71 -10.56
N GLY A 453 9.00 -5.65 -9.91
CA GLY A 453 8.18 -4.64 -9.26
C GLY A 453 7.82 -4.91 -7.81
N ALA A 454 8.11 -6.11 -7.27
CA ALA A 454 7.88 -6.39 -5.86
C ALA A 454 8.70 -5.44 -4.99
N VAL A 455 8.05 -4.74 -4.07
CA VAL A 455 8.73 -3.97 -3.02
C VAL A 455 8.71 -4.80 -1.74
N VAL A 456 9.90 -5.11 -1.25
CA VAL A 456 10.10 -5.93 -0.04
C VAL A 456 9.79 -5.14 1.23
N GLY A 457 9.63 -5.83 2.37
CA GLY A 457 9.45 -5.20 3.69
C GLY A 457 10.50 -4.16 4.09
N GLY A 458 11.73 -4.26 3.56
CA GLY A 458 12.83 -3.31 3.77
C GLY A 458 13.46 -3.42 5.17
N PRO A 459 14.28 -2.42 5.58
CA PRO A 459 14.88 -2.42 6.92
C PRO A 459 13.82 -2.53 8.04
N SER A 460 14.06 -3.43 9.01
CA SER A 460 13.15 -3.66 10.15
C SER A 460 13.46 -2.81 11.38
N ASP A 461 14.48 -1.96 11.28
CA ASP A 461 14.88 -1.01 12.32
C ASP A 461 15.33 0.31 11.69
N ALA A 462 15.69 1.27 12.53
CA ALA A 462 16.15 2.58 12.09
C ALA A 462 17.61 2.60 11.57
N SER A 463 18.27 1.45 11.35
CA SER A 463 19.69 1.40 10.97
C SER A 463 19.98 1.47 9.46
N ASP A 464 18.94 1.43 8.61
CA ASP A 464 19.04 1.28 7.15
C ASP A 464 19.58 -0.09 6.67
N ALA A 465 19.80 -1.06 7.58
CA ALA A 465 20.34 -2.36 7.23
C ALA A 465 19.32 -3.25 6.50
N PHE A 466 19.78 -3.97 5.47
CA PHE A 466 18.98 -4.95 4.73
C PHE A 466 19.86 -6.11 4.22
N PRO A 467 19.60 -7.38 4.63
CA PRO A 467 20.47 -8.51 4.35
C PRO A 467 20.18 -9.23 3.01
N ASP A 468 19.12 -8.85 2.28
CA ASP A 468 18.60 -9.58 1.10
C ASP A 468 18.54 -11.09 1.34
N ALA A 469 17.74 -11.52 2.32
CA ALA A 469 17.71 -12.92 2.77
C ALA A 469 16.29 -13.46 2.84
N ARG A 470 16.02 -14.51 2.07
CA ARG A 470 14.70 -15.15 1.93
C ARG A 470 14.09 -15.60 3.25
N ALA A 471 14.92 -16.00 4.20
CA ALA A 471 14.48 -16.45 5.51
C ALA A 471 14.12 -15.30 6.47
N VAL A 472 14.52 -14.07 6.16
CA VAL A 472 14.20 -12.87 6.95
C VAL A 472 12.95 -12.24 6.33
N PHE A 473 11.81 -12.89 6.54
CA PHE A 473 10.55 -12.53 5.87
C PHE A 473 10.08 -11.12 6.24
N GLU A 474 10.33 -10.65 7.46
CA GLU A 474 9.99 -9.31 7.93
C GLU A 474 10.62 -8.20 7.09
N GLN A 475 11.73 -8.49 6.41
CA GLN A 475 12.42 -7.55 5.53
C GLN A 475 12.29 -7.90 4.05
N SER A 476 12.23 -9.20 3.72
CA SER A 476 12.36 -9.69 2.34
C SER A 476 11.04 -10.08 1.67
N GLU A 477 9.94 -10.13 2.43
CA GLU A 477 8.62 -10.45 1.89
C GLU A 477 7.95 -9.21 1.26
N PRO A 478 7.50 -9.28 0.00
CA PRO A 478 6.59 -8.30 -0.55
C PRO A 478 5.14 -8.66 -0.23
N THR A 479 4.28 -7.65 -0.11
CA THR A 479 2.83 -7.85 0.05
C THR A 479 2.05 -6.96 -0.91
N THR A 480 0.81 -7.32 -1.23
CA THR A 480 -0.01 -6.54 -2.16
C THR A 480 -0.22 -5.09 -1.69
N TYR A 481 -0.39 -4.89 -0.39
CA TYR A 481 -0.68 -3.58 0.20
C TYR A 481 0.55 -2.69 0.42
N ILE A 482 1.78 -3.23 0.32
CA ILE A 482 3.01 -2.40 0.19
C ILE A 482 3.04 -1.76 -1.21
N ASN A 483 2.71 -2.54 -2.23
CA ASN A 483 2.79 -2.09 -3.63
C ASN A 483 1.60 -1.20 -4.06
N ALA A 484 0.40 -1.41 -3.53
CA ALA A 484 -0.81 -0.69 -3.96
C ALA A 484 -0.70 0.85 -3.92
N PRO A 485 -0.27 1.50 -2.81
CA PRO A 485 -0.13 2.95 -2.76
C PRO A 485 0.93 3.50 -3.73
N LEU A 486 1.92 2.69 -4.11
CA LEU A 486 2.96 3.11 -5.05
C LEU A 486 2.42 3.40 -6.46
N MET A 487 1.31 2.78 -6.88
CA MET A 487 0.70 3.09 -8.17
C MET A 487 0.40 4.60 -8.31
N GLY A 488 -0.24 5.19 -7.31
CA GLY A 488 -0.56 6.62 -7.30
C GLY A 488 0.68 7.51 -7.17
N LEU A 489 1.60 7.13 -6.27
CA LEU A 489 2.85 7.86 -6.03
C LEU A 489 3.73 7.93 -7.29
N LEU A 490 3.98 6.78 -7.92
CA LEU A 490 4.83 6.67 -9.10
C LEU A 490 4.19 7.34 -10.31
N ALA A 491 2.88 7.19 -10.51
CA ALA A 491 2.15 7.93 -11.53
C ALA A 491 2.32 9.44 -11.37
N TYR A 492 2.08 9.95 -10.15
CA TYR A 492 2.22 11.38 -9.88
C TYR A 492 3.64 11.89 -10.16
N PHE A 493 4.68 11.22 -9.63
CA PHE A 493 6.07 11.67 -9.82
C PHE A 493 6.61 11.43 -11.23
N SER A 494 6.04 10.49 -11.99
CA SER A 494 6.31 10.33 -13.43
C SER A 494 5.81 11.56 -14.22
N ALA A 495 4.61 12.04 -13.93
CA ALA A 495 4.06 13.24 -14.57
C ALA A 495 4.64 14.55 -14.00
N HIS A 496 5.12 14.55 -12.74
CA HIS A 496 5.64 15.73 -12.04
C HIS A 496 7.05 15.47 -11.46
N PRO A 497 8.06 15.31 -12.32
CA PRO A 497 9.42 14.96 -11.91
C PRO A 497 10.07 15.98 -10.96
N ASN A 498 9.74 17.27 -11.07
CA ASN A 498 10.31 18.36 -10.27
C ASN A 498 9.21 19.14 -9.50
N PRO A 499 8.64 18.58 -8.42
CA PRO A 499 7.45 19.15 -7.76
C PRO A 499 7.71 20.44 -6.96
N ALA A 500 8.92 21.01 -7.03
CA ALA A 500 9.32 22.23 -6.32
C ALA A 500 8.98 23.52 -7.09
N GLU A 501 8.61 23.46 -8.37
CA GLU A 501 8.52 24.64 -9.24
C GLU A 501 7.11 25.01 -9.71
N SER A 502 6.13 24.09 -9.65
CA SER A 502 4.75 24.39 -10.09
C SER A 502 3.95 25.06 -8.96
N GLY A 503 4.26 26.33 -8.72
CA GLY A 503 3.51 27.27 -7.88
C GLY A 503 2.57 28.20 -8.66
N GLY A 504 2.21 27.84 -9.89
CA GLY A 504 1.26 28.60 -10.70
C GLY A 504 0.64 27.70 -11.76
N ASP A 505 -0.66 27.46 -11.62
CA ASP A 505 -1.68 27.63 -12.66
C ASP A 505 -3.06 27.67 -11.99
#